data_AF-A0A0B2V2S8-F1
#
_entry.id   AF-A0A0B2V2S8-F1
#
_cell.length_a   1.000
_cell.length_b   1.000
_cell.length_c   1.000
_cell.angle_alpha   90.00
_cell.angle_beta   90.00
_cell.angle_gamma   90.00
#
_symmetry.space_group_name_H-M   'P 1'
#
loop_
_entity.id
_entity.type
_entity.pdbx_description
1 polymer ?
#
loop_
_entity_poly.entity_id
_entity_poly.type
_entity_poly.pdbx_seq_one_letter_code
_entity_poly.pdbx_strand_id
1 'polypeptide(L)'
;MLGKAAILIVFVIALGELENMGIADATMAHPLAGLLGRLNHAAIITPDIERSRKFYIDLGAKVSETKAVPEWGVQTAFVELPNTKIEFVYPYADDSPVKEFLVQNPKGGLHHICIEVSNIHTAIAEARKLGIRTKGDEPKVGAHGKLVIFLNSEDTGNVNIELEEK
;
A
#
# COMPACT_ATOMS: atom_id res chain seq x y z
N MET A 1 11.99 28.18 -34.23
CA MET A 1 10.66 27.93 -33.63
C MET A 1 10.13 26.54 -34.03
N LEU A 2 10.82 25.45 -33.64
CA LEU A 2 10.36 24.07 -33.91
C LEU A 2 10.12 23.22 -32.63
N GLY A 3 10.21 23.82 -31.44
CA GLY A 3 10.18 23.07 -30.18
C GLY A 3 8.81 22.85 -29.52
N LYS A 4 7.79 23.63 -29.86
CA LYS A 4 6.46 23.53 -29.19
C LYS A 4 5.52 22.52 -29.84
N ALA A 5 5.63 22.30 -31.15
CA ALA A 5 4.76 21.36 -31.87
C ALA A 5 5.13 19.89 -31.61
N ALA A 6 6.42 19.57 -31.48
CA ALA A 6 6.86 18.20 -31.20
C ALA A 6 6.47 17.72 -29.79
N ILE A 7 6.51 18.60 -28.78
CA ILE A 7 6.13 18.27 -27.39
C ILE A 7 4.61 18.04 -27.27
N LEU A 8 3.80 18.78 -28.03
CA LEU A 8 2.35 18.59 -28.06
C LEU A 8 1.97 17.24 -28.70
N ILE A 9 2.71 16.80 -29.72
CA ILE A 9 2.48 15.51 -30.40
C ILE A 9 2.83 14.33 -29.48
N VAL A 10 3.90 14.42 -28.69
CA VAL A 10 4.26 13.36 -27.72
C VAL A 10 3.21 13.25 -26.60
N PHE A 11 2.62 14.36 -26.16
CA PHE A 11 1.55 14.34 -25.14
C PHE A 11 0.23 13.76 -25.67
N VAL A 12 -0.11 14.01 -26.94
CA VAL A 12 -1.33 13.46 -27.58
C VAL A 12 -1.19 11.96 -27.87
N ILE A 13 0.03 11.48 -28.19
CA ILE A 13 0.27 10.04 -28.39
C ILE A 13 0.17 9.28 -27.06
N ALA A 14 0.70 9.81 -25.96
CA ALA A 14 0.58 9.18 -24.63
C ALA A 14 -0.89 9.11 -24.13
N LEU A 15 -1.71 10.11 -24.45
CA LEU A 15 -3.15 10.08 -24.14
C LEU A 15 -3.91 9.08 -25.04
N GLY A 16 -3.55 8.99 -26.32
CA GLY A 16 -4.15 8.03 -27.26
C GLY A 16 -3.75 6.57 -27.00
N GLU A 17 -2.55 6.33 -26.46
CA GLU A 17 -2.11 4.98 -26.05
C GLU A 17 -2.86 4.48 -24.81
N LEU A 18 -3.25 5.36 -23.88
CA LEU A 18 -4.09 5.00 -22.74
C LEU A 18 -5.50 4.57 -23.16
N GLU A 19 -6.09 5.21 -24.18
CA GLU A 19 -7.38 4.80 -24.76
C GLU A 19 -7.30 3.43 -25.46
N ASN A 20 -6.14 3.09 -26.05
CA ASN A 20 -5.92 1.83 -26.76
C ASN A 20 -5.44 0.66 -25.88
N MET A 21 -5.12 0.92 -24.60
CA MET A 21 -4.74 -0.13 -23.63
C MET A 21 -5.93 -0.94 -23.09
N GLY A 22 -7.15 -0.71 -23.60
CA GLY A 22 -8.32 -1.49 -23.17
C GLY A 22 -8.59 -1.38 -21.67
N ILE A 23 -8.22 -0.25 -21.04
CA ILE A 23 -8.80 0.14 -19.76
C ILE A 23 -10.22 0.58 -20.07
N ALA A 24 -11.08 -0.40 -20.37
CA ALA A 24 -12.49 -0.19 -20.51
C ALA A 24 -12.96 0.57 -19.27
N ASP A 25 -13.89 1.50 -19.46
CA ASP A 25 -14.63 2.15 -18.40
C ASP A 25 -15.51 1.10 -17.69
N ALA A 26 -14.86 0.19 -16.95
CA ALA A 26 -15.45 -0.91 -16.20
C ALA A 26 -16.14 -0.40 -14.92
N THR A 27 -16.10 0.91 -14.67
CA THR A 27 -16.65 1.56 -13.49
C THR A 27 -18.19 1.55 -13.47
N MET A 28 -18.86 1.29 -14.59
CA MET A 28 -20.33 1.43 -14.64
C MET A 28 -21.12 0.11 -14.51
N ALA A 29 -20.47 -1.06 -14.43
CA ALA A 29 -21.18 -2.34 -14.35
C ALA A 29 -20.61 -3.37 -13.36
N HIS A 30 -19.43 -3.14 -12.78
CA HIS A 30 -18.88 -4.07 -11.79
C HIS A 30 -19.52 -3.79 -10.42
N PRO A 31 -19.98 -4.81 -9.66
CA PRO A 31 -20.45 -4.65 -8.27
C PRO A 31 -19.44 -4.01 -7.30
N LEU A 32 -18.20 -3.81 -7.75
CA LEU A 32 -17.08 -3.22 -6.99
C LEU A 32 -16.70 -1.82 -7.45
N ALA A 33 -17.42 -1.26 -8.41
CA ALA A 33 -17.24 0.12 -8.79
C ALA A 33 -17.43 1.03 -7.57
N GLY A 34 -16.43 1.86 -7.27
CA GLY A 34 -16.43 2.74 -6.09
C GLY A 34 -16.06 2.06 -4.76
N LEU A 35 -15.67 0.78 -4.77
CA LEU A 35 -15.22 0.08 -3.58
C LEU A 35 -13.74 0.32 -3.30
N LEU A 36 -12.88 0.15 -4.31
CA LEU A 36 -11.45 0.43 -4.21
C LEU A 36 -11.17 1.94 -4.27
N GLY A 37 -10.35 2.40 -3.33
CA GLY A 37 -9.88 3.76 -3.19
C GLY A 37 -8.45 3.95 -3.69
N ARG A 38 -7.77 4.94 -3.12
CA ARG A 38 -6.37 5.23 -3.46
C ARG A 38 -5.43 4.28 -2.72
N LEU A 39 -4.18 4.24 -3.18
CA LEU A 39 -3.08 3.68 -2.41
C LEU A 39 -2.89 4.50 -1.12
N ASN A 40 -3.11 3.88 0.03
CA ASN A 40 -2.91 4.50 1.33
C ASN A 40 -1.41 4.68 1.61
N HIS A 41 -0.66 3.57 1.54
CA HIS A 41 0.77 3.53 1.76
C HIS A 41 1.42 2.31 1.10
N ALA A 42 2.75 2.36 0.94
CA ALA A 42 3.60 1.21 0.70
C ALA A 42 4.48 0.97 1.93
N ALA A 43 4.39 -0.23 2.51
CA ALA A 43 5.07 -0.54 3.75
C ALA A 43 6.38 -1.29 3.50
N ILE A 44 7.46 -0.77 4.09
CA ILE A 44 8.82 -1.27 3.98
C ILE A 44 9.27 -1.72 5.36
N ILE A 45 9.55 -3.02 5.49
CA ILE A 45 10.23 -3.52 6.69
C ILE A 45 11.70 -3.14 6.56
N THR A 46 12.25 -2.49 7.58
CA THR A 46 13.62 -1.98 7.60
C THR A 46 14.39 -2.58 8.78
N PRO A 47 15.72 -2.81 8.66
CA PRO A 47 16.56 -3.22 9.79
C PRO A 47 16.95 -2.07 10.71
N ASP A 48 16.71 -0.82 10.32
CA ASP A 48 17.01 0.37 11.14
C ASP A 48 16.06 1.51 10.74
N ILE A 49 15.01 1.69 11.55
CA ILE A 49 13.98 2.70 11.26
C ILE A 49 14.51 4.12 11.33
N GLU A 50 15.47 4.42 12.22
CA GLU A 50 16.01 5.76 12.38
C GLU A 50 16.90 6.13 11.20
N ARG A 51 17.72 5.19 10.72
CA ARG A 51 18.47 5.35 9.47
C ARG A 51 17.54 5.54 8.27
N SER A 52 16.47 4.76 8.16
CA SER A 52 15.48 4.89 7.09
C SER A 52 14.79 6.25 7.12
N ARG A 53 14.34 6.71 8.30
CA ARG A 53 13.76 8.05 8.48
C ARG A 53 14.73 9.14 8.07
N LYS A 54 15.97 9.07 8.59
CA LYS A 54 17.01 10.08 8.33
C LYS A 54 17.27 10.24 6.84
N PHE A 55 17.34 9.15 6.08
CA PHE A 55 17.53 9.22 4.63
C PHE A 55 16.48 10.10 3.94
N TYR A 56 15.19 9.94 4.26
CA TYR A 56 14.13 10.74 3.66
C TYR A 56 14.07 12.17 4.20
N ILE A 57 14.41 12.39 5.47
CA ILE A 57 14.57 13.73 6.05
C ILE A 57 15.68 14.50 5.31
N ASP A 58 16.81 13.85 5.06
CA ASP A 58 17.95 14.45 4.35
C ASP A 58 17.61 14.78 2.88
N LEU A 59 16.62 14.09 2.29
CA LEU A 59 16.04 14.43 0.98
C LEU A 59 14.99 15.54 1.03
N GLY A 60 14.66 16.06 2.21
CA GLY A 60 13.68 17.14 2.41
C GLY A 60 12.23 16.67 2.50
N ALA A 61 11.97 15.36 2.67
CA ALA A 61 10.62 14.87 2.89
C ALA A 61 10.15 15.18 4.32
N LYS A 62 8.83 15.32 4.48
CA LYS A 62 8.21 15.35 5.80
C LYS A 62 8.11 13.92 6.33
N VAL A 63 8.75 13.66 7.47
CA VAL A 63 8.82 12.32 8.09
C VAL A 63 8.32 12.42 9.52
N SER A 64 7.46 11.50 9.94
CA SER A 64 6.95 11.44 11.32
C SER A 64 8.03 10.98 12.30
N GLU A 65 7.76 11.17 13.60
CA GLU A 65 8.45 10.41 14.65
C GLU A 65 8.15 8.92 14.57
N THR A 66 9.03 8.11 15.17
CA THR A 66 8.75 6.70 15.41
C THR A 66 7.67 6.55 16.47
N LYS A 67 6.71 5.66 16.22
CA LYS A 67 5.63 5.34 17.14
C LYS A 67 5.55 3.84 17.36
N ALA A 68 5.56 3.43 18.62
CA ALA A 68 5.28 2.05 18.98
C ALA A 68 3.81 1.72 18.71
N VAL A 69 3.56 0.54 18.15
CA VAL A 69 2.24 -0.07 17.96
C VAL A 69 2.25 -1.46 18.62
N PRO A 70 2.18 -1.53 19.97
CA PRO A 70 2.40 -2.77 20.70
C PRO A 70 1.42 -3.89 20.34
N GLU A 71 0.17 -3.55 20.02
CA GLU A 71 -0.86 -4.51 19.59
C GLU A 71 -0.41 -5.34 18.36
N TRP A 72 0.36 -4.72 17.47
CA TRP A 72 0.87 -5.34 16.26
C TRP A 72 2.35 -5.77 16.40
N GLY A 73 2.96 -5.59 17.57
CA GLY A 73 4.35 -5.94 17.84
C GLY A 73 5.36 -5.16 16.98
N VAL A 74 4.99 -3.99 16.46
CA VAL A 74 5.83 -3.19 15.56
C VAL A 74 5.97 -1.75 16.02
N GLN A 75 6.98 -1.06 15.51
CA GLN A 75 7.10 0.39 15.55
C GLN A 75 7.09 0.91 14.12
N THR A 76 6.45 2.06 13.93
CA THR A 76 6.22 2.61 12.60
C THR A 76 6.66 4.06 12.49
N ALA A 77 7.01 4.48 11.28
CA ALA A 77 7.27 5.87 10.93
C ALA A 77 6.84 6.11 9.48
N PHE A 78 6.34 7.30 9.19
CA PHE A 78 5.74 7.63 7.92
C PHE A 78 6.51 8.72 7.19
N VAL A 79 6.79 8.48 5.91
CA VAL A 79 7.22 9.52 4.96
C VAL A 79 5.97 10.00 4.24
N GLU A 80 5.66 11.29 4.33
CA GLU A 80 4.57 11.90 3.59
C GLU A 80 5.04 12.29 2.19
N LEU A 81 4.34 11.78 1.16
CA LEU A 81 4.50 12.17 -0.23
C LEU A 81 3.21 12.83 -0.72
N PRO A 82 3.23 13.61 -1.82
CA PRO A 82 2.05 14.32 -2.30
C PRO A 82 0.83 13.43 -2.60
N ASN A 83 1.04 12.18 -3.00
CA ASN A 83 0.00 11.26 -3.45
C ASN A 83 -0.25 10.08 -2.48
N THR A 84 0.72 9.72 -1.62
CA THR A 84 0.65 8.54 -0.74
C THR A 84 1.68 8.64 0.38
N LYS A 85 1.86 7.56 1.16
CA LYS A 85 2.89 7.47 2.19
C LYS A 85 3.83 6.28 1.96
N ILE A 86 5.05 6.39 2.47
CA ILE A 86 5.88 5.21 2.77
C ILE A 86 5.76 4.96 4.26
N GLU A 87 5.43 3.74 4.65
CA GLU A 87 5.44 3.32 6.04
C GLU A 87 6.67 2.46 6.30
N PHE A 88 7.55 2.91 7.20
CA PHE A 88 8.60 2.05 7.72
C PHE A 88 8.05 1.25 8.89
N VAL A 89 8.33 -0.05 8.87
CA VAL A 89 7.95 -0.99 9.92
C VAL A 89 9.21 -1.64 10.47
N TYR A 90 9.36 -1.64 11.79
CA TYR A 90 10.47 -2.28 12.50
C TYR A 90 9.94 -3.11 13.68
N PRO A 91 10.58 -4.23 14.05
CA PRO A 91 10.17 -5.02 15.22
C PRO A 91 10.16 -4.21 16.53
N TYR A 92 9.06 -4.22 17.27
CA TYR A 92 8.99 -3.56 18.59
C TYR A 92 9.19 -4.54 19.76
N ALA A 93 8.94 -5.82 19.55
CA ALA A 93 9.05 -6.87 20.58
C ALA A 93 9.63 -8.16 20.02
N ASP A 94 9.93 -9.11 20.91
CA ASP A 94 10.64 -10.32 20.54
C ASP A 94 9.82 -11.30 19.68
N ASP A 95 8.51 -11.18 19.74
CA ASP A 95 7.51 -11.94 19.01
C ASP A 95 6.92 -11.18 17.82
N SER A 96 7.57 -10.08 17.40
CA SER A 96 7.09 -9.24 16.31
C SER A 96 6.88 -10.05 15.01
N PRO A 97 5.72 -9.89 14.34
CA PRO A 97 5.38 -10.68 13.15
C PRO A 97 6.31 -10.41 11.96
N VAL A 98 7.04 -9.29 11.97
CA VAL A 98 7.95 -8.89 10.88
C VAL A 98 9.40 -9.35 11.11
N LYS A 99 9.71 -10.03 12.23
CA LYS A 99 11.06 -10.56 12.48
C LYS A 99 11.50 -11.59 11.45
N GLU A 100 10.63 -12.54 11.13
CA GLU A 100 10.94 -13.59 10.14
C GLU A 100 11.26 -12.97 8.77
N PHE A 101 10.56 -11.89 8.40
CA PHE A 101 10.87 -11.17 7.17
C PHE A 101 12.29 -10.61 7.17
N LEU A 102 12.78 -10.05 8.29
CA LEU A 102 14.15 -9.55 8.42
C LEU A 102 15.20 -10.67 8.45
N VAL A 103 14.85 -11.85 8.98
CA VAL A 103 15.73 -13.03 8.90
C VAL A 103 15.94 -13.42 7.44
N GLN A 104 14.86 -13.47 6.66
CA GLN A 104 14.90 -13.81 5.23
C GLN A 104 15.46 -12.67 4.37
N ASN A 105 15.27 -11.42 4.81
CA ASN A 105 15.67 -10.20 4.10
C ASN A 105 16.44 -9.26 5.06
N PRO A 106 17.73 -9.55 5.36
CA PRO A 106 18.50 -8.80 6.37
C PRO A 106 18.67 -7.31 6.08
N LYS A 107 18.46 -6.88 4.83
CA LYS A 107 18.54 -5.49 4.41
C LYS A 107 17.18 -4.77 4.42
N GLY A 108 16.12 -5.46 4.81
CA GLY A 108 14.75 -4.98 4.66
C GLY A 108 14.21 -5.13 3.23
N GLY A 109 13.00 -4.63 3.01
CA GLY A 109 12.33 -4.71 1.72
C GLY A 109 10.87 -4.27 1.77
N LEU A 110 10.27 -4.11 0.58
CA LEU A 110 8.84 -3.88 0.43
C LEU A 110 8.08 -5.10 0.97
N HIS A 111 7.19 -4.89 1.94
CA HIS A 111 6.44 -5.95 2.58
C HIS A 111 5.02 -6.06 2.04
N HIS A 112 4.32 -4.93 1.96
CA HIS A 112 2.94 -4.88 1.48
C HIS A 112 2.59 -3.51 0.92
N ILE A 113 1.48 -3.47 0.22
CA ILE A 113 0.79 -2.23 -0.16
C ILE A 113 -0.58 -2.21 0.52
N CYS A 114 -1.01 -1.02 0.94
CA CYS A 114 -2.33 -0.82 1.51
C CYS A 114 -3.21 -0.02 0.56
N ILE A 115 -4.38 -0.56 0.22
CA ILE A 115 -5.38 0.07 -0.63
C ILE A 115 -6.59 0.41 0.21
N GLU A 116 -7.07 1.64 0.08
CA GLU A 116 -8.26 2.06 0.81
C GLU A 116 -9.51 1.40 0.22
N VAL A 117 -10.50 1.12 1.08
CA VAL A 117 -11.84 0.68 0.66
C VAL A 117 -12.91 1.51 1.36
N SER A 118 -14.03 1.76 0.66
CA SER A 118 -15.14 2.54 1.21
C SER A 118 -15.96 1.79 2.27
N ASN A 119 -15.96 0.46 2.22
CA ASN A 119 -16.53 -0.40 3.26
C ASN A 119 -15.76 -1.73 3.31
N ILE A 120 -15.14 -2.03 4.46
CA ILE A 120 -14.26 -3.20 4.58
C ILE A 120 -15.00 -4.54 4.51
N HIS A 121 -16.20 -4.62 5.10
CA HIS A 121 -16.98 -5.87 5.10
C HIS A 121 -17.49 -6.22 3.70
N THR A 122 -17.95 -5.22 2.95
CA THR A 122 -18.30 -5.39 1.52
C THR A 122 -17.07 -5.81 0.72
N ALA A 123 -15.90 -5.18 0.92
CA ALA A 123 -14.67 -5.56 0.23
C ALA A 123 -14.26 -7.01 0.50
N ILE A 124 -14.36 -7.47 1.74
CA ILE A 124 -14.08 -8.86 2.12
C ILE A 124 -15.05 -9.82 1.42
N ALA A 125 -16.36 -9.54 1.49
CA ALA A 125 -17.38 -10.40 0.91
C ALA A 125 -17.18 -10.56 -0.61
N GLU A 126 -16.85 -9.48 -1.29
CA GLU A 126 -16.64 -9.46 -2.73
C GLU A 126 -15.33 -10.10 -3.16
N ALA A 127 -14.23 -9.87 -2.42
CA ALA A 127 -12.98 -10.58 -2.64
C ALA A 127 -13.19 -12.11 -2.56
N ARG A 128 -13.95 -12.57 -1.57
CA ARG A 128 -14.29 -14.00 -1.41
C ARG A 128 -15.14 -14.55 -2.56
N LYS A 129 -16.10 -13.77 -3.09
CA LYS A 129 -16.87 -14.16 -4.29
C LYS A 129 -15.99 -14.35 -5.52
N LEU A 130 -14.90 -13.60 -5.62
CA LEU A 130 -13.89 -13.72 -6.68
C LEU A 130 -12.84 -14.82 -6.42
N GLY A 131 -12.99 -15.58 -5.33
CA GLY A 131 -12.05 -16.64 -4.97
C GLY A 131 -10.75 -16.14 -4.31
N ILE A 132 -10.68 -14.88 -3.92
CA ILE A 132 -9.52 -14.31 -3.22
C ILE A 132 -9.69 -14.55 -1.71
N ARG A 133 -8.74 -15.27 -1.11
CA ARG A 133 -8.75 -15.57 0.33
C ARG A 133 -8.27 -14.35 1.13
N THR A 134 -8.78 -14.21 2.34
CA THR A 134 -8.30 -13.26 3.34
C THR A 134 -7.39 -13.96 4.36
N LYS A 135 -6.43 -13.24 4.92
CA LYS A 135 -5.60 -13.70 6.04
C LYS A 135 -6.35 -13.47 7.35
N GLY A 136 -7.23 -14.42 7.68
CA GLY A 136 -8.17 -14.36 8.79
C GLY A 136 -9.60 -14.12 8.34
N ASP A 137 -10.54 -14.28 9.28
CA ASP A 137 -11.98 -14.27 8.98
C ASP A 137 -12.61 -12.89 9.05
N GLU A 138 -12.16 -12.04 9.98
CA GLU A 138 -12.71 -10.72 10.28
C GLU A 138 -11.62 -9.63 10.23
N PRO A 139 -11.97 -8.38 9.84
CA PRO A 139 -11.03 -7.27 9.89
C PRO A 139 -10.65 -6.92 11.33
N LYS A 140 -9.46 -6.34 11.51
CA LYS A 140 -8.92 -5.91 12.81
C LYS A 140 -8.60 -4.43 12.79
N VAL A 141 -8.42 -3.82 13.96
CA VAL A 141 -7.99 -2.42 14.03
C VAL A 141 -6.50 -2.33 13.71
N GLY A 142 -6.14 -1.71 12.60
CA GLY A 142 -4.77 -1.51 12.15
C GLY A 142 -4.05 -0.37 12.88
N ALA A 143 -2.79 -0.10 12.49
CA ALA A 143 -1.93 0.92 13.11
C ALA A 143 -2.50 2.36 13.05
N HIS A 144 -3.40 2.63 12.09
CA HIS A 144 -4.09 3.90 11.94
C HIS A 144 -5.40 4.02 12.75
N GLY A 145 -5.76 3.00 13.54
CA GLY A 145 -7.02 2.98 14.29
C GLY A 145 -8.26 2.70 13.43
N LYS A 146 -8.07 2.19 12.22
CA LYS A 146 -9.13 1.83 11.26
C LYS A 146 -9.17 0.33 11.03
N LEU A 147 -10.28 -0.18 10.51
CA LEU A 147 -10.39 -1.59 10.17
C LEU A 147 -9.51 -1.94 8.96
N VAL A 148 -8.75 -3.02 9.10
CA VAL A 148 -7.86 -3.56 8.07
C VAL A 148 -8.03 -5.07 7.93
N ILE A 149 -7.79 -5.59 6.73
CA ILE A 149 -7.61 -7.02 6.48
C ILE A 149 -6.57 -7.26 5.39
N PHE A 150 -5.80 -8.32 5.52
CA PHE A 150 -4.84 -8.71 4.48
C PHE A 150 -5.46 -9.75 3.54
N LEU A 151 -5.13 -9.67 2.26
CA LEU A 151 -5.44 -10.70 1.27
C LEU A 151 -4.33 -11.76 1.27
N ASN A 152 -4.68 -12.99 0.88
CA ASN A 152 -3.69 -14.05 0.71
C ASN A 152 -2.83 -13.76 -0.52
N SER A 153 -1.52 -13.69 -0.32
CA SER A 153 -0.56 -13.33 -1.36
C SER A 153 -0.56 -14.29 -2.54
N GLU A 154 -0.87 -15.57 -2.32
CA GLU A 154 -0.99 -16.56 -3.41
C GLU A 154 -2.09 -16.21 -4.42
N ASP A 155 -3.12 -15.49 -3.98
CA ASP A 155 -4.27 -15.11 -4.81
C ASP A 155 -4.08 -13.72 -5.46
N THR A 156 -3.01 -13.00 -5.09
CA THR A 156 -2.74 -11.61 -5.49
C THR A 156 -1.37 -11.47 -6.17
N GLY A 157 -0.92 -12.51 -6.86
CA GLY A 157 0.33 -12.48 -7.63
C GLY A 157 1.58 -12.38 -6.76
N ASN A 158 1.53 -12.97 -5.56
CA ASN A 158 2.57 -12.89 -4.52
C ASN A 158 2.82 -11.49 -3.97
N VAL A 159 1.87 -10.56 -4.13
CA VAL A 159 1.90 -9.25 -3.48
C VAL A 159 1.05 -9.31 -2.22
N ASN A 160 1.62 -8.99 -1.06
CA ASN A 160 0.82 -8.85 0.15
C ASN A 160 0.01 -7.55 0.06
N ILE A 161 -1.31 -7.65 0.03
CA ILE A 161 -2.22 -6.51 -0.09
C ILE A 161 -3.01 -6.38 1.21
N GLU A 162 -2.94 -5.20 1.81
CA GLU A 162 -3.82 -4.77 2.89
C GLU A 162 -4.98 -3.96 2.31
N LEU A 163 -6.19 -4.21 2.79
CA LEU A 163 -7.35 -3.35 2.59
C LEU A 163 -7.61 -2.59 3.89
N GLU A 164 -7.69 -1.27 3.83
CA GLU A 164 -8.00 -0.40 4.98
C GLU A 164 -9.28 0.39 4.72
N GLU A 165 -10.19 0.44 5.69
CA GLU A 165 -11.39 1.27 5.59
C GLU A 165 -11.05 2.77 5.58
N LYS A 166 -11.70 3.55 4.70
CA LYS A 166 -11.50 5.01 4.59
C LYS A 166 -11.92 5.79 5.82
#